data_AF-A0A395JA10-F1
#
_entry.id   AF-A0A395JA10-F1
#
_cell.length_a   1.000
_cell.length_b   1.000
_cell.length_c   1.000
_cell.angle_alpha   90.00
_cell.angle_beta   90.00
_cell.angle_gamma   90.00
#
_symmetry.space_group_name_H-M   'P 1'
#
loop_
_entity.id
_entity.type
_entity.pdbx_description
1 polymer ?
#
loop_
_entity_poly.entity_id
_entity_poly.type
_entity_poly.pdbx_seq_one_letter_code
_entity_poly.pdbx_strand_id
1 'polypeptide(L)'
;MLNLENIADSELCLTEDMMTENAGRGIAEVGLSAVNTGGRGLTQGKKSSIPIVIVFAGNNKSGLRAVAAGRHLRNHGLDVAVCVLGLERDSELLVGLRRQIKVFRGFGGKVFSKAELLDHVKTLAVPIDLIIDGLLGLTMTFEELRLSDQAAAYELIEWANRSKASFLVPTGIDVPHPVSTHKR
;
A
#
# COMPACT_ATOMS: atom_id res chain seq x y z
N MET A 1 0.34 14.88 14.23
CA MET A 1 0.78 14.65 12.83
C MET A 1 0.02 15.51 11.82
N LEU A 2 -1.33 15.49 11.76
CA LEU A 2 -2.08 16.30 10.79
C LEU A 2 -1.74 17.81 10.82
N ASN A 3 -1.66 18.40 12.01
CA ASN A 3 -1.30 19.83 12.13
C ASN A 3 0.08 20.15 11.57
N LEU A 4 1.05 19.23 11.69
CA LEU A 4 2.39 19.39 11.13
C LEU A 4 2.36 19.34 9.59
N GLU A 5 1.58 18.43 9.01
CA GLU A 5 1.41 18.34 7.55
C GLU A 5 0.73 19.62 7.01
N ASN A 6 -0.27 20.15 7.72
CA ASN A 6 -0.94 21.39 7.33
C ASN A 6 0.02 22.59 7.39
N ILE A 7 0.82 22.72 8.45
CA ILE A 7 1.85 23.77 8.56
C ILE A 7 2.89 23.62 7.45
N ALA A 8 3.33 22.39 7.17
CA ALA A 8 4.30 22.14 6.10
C ALA A 8 3.78 22.60 4.73
N ASP A 9 2.51 22.35 4.43
CA ASP A 9 1.87 22.80 3.19
C ASP A 9 1.68 24.32 3.16
N SER A 10 1.09 24.89 4.22
CA SER A 10 0.69 26.31 4.23
C SER A 10 1.84 27.29 4.47
N GLU A 11 2.80 26.93 5.31
CA GLU A 11 3.89 27.83 5.73
C GLU A 11 5.23 27.51 5.05
N LEU A 12 5.46 26.25 4.68
CA LEU A 12 6.73 25.81 4.09
C LEU A 12 6.63 25.42 2.61
N CYS A 13 5.43 25.54 2.01
CA CYS A 13 5.14 25.19 0.62
C CYS A 13 5.49 23.73 0.26
N LEU A 14 5.53 22.84 1.25
CA LEU A 14 5.72 21.41 1.05
C LEU A 14 4.38 20.80 0.67
N THR A 15 4.06 20.88 -0.62
CA THR A 15 2.77 20.42 -1.15
C THR A 15 2.48 18.96 -0.80
N GLU A 16 1.19 18.60 -0.76
CA GLU A 16 0.76 17.22 -0.52
C GLU A 16 1.39 16.22 -1.51
N ASP A 17 1.56 16.62 -2.77
CA ASP A 17 2.24 15.79 -3.77
C ASP A 17 3.72 15.55 -3.39
N MET A 18 4.44 16.59 -2.96
CA MET A 18 5.84 16.47 -2.53
C MET A 18 5.98 15.59 -1.30
N MET A 19 5.11 15.77 -0.30
CA MET A 19 5.09 14.95 0.91
C MET A 19 4.72 13.50 0.59
N THR A 20 3.74 13.28 -0.27
CA THR A 20 3.30 11.96 -0.74
C THR A 20 4.43 11.21 -1.45
N GLU A 21 5.12 11.87 -2.36
CA GLU A 21 6.25 11.30 -3.09
C GLU A 21 7.42 10.97 -2.16
N ASN A 22 7.76 11.88 -1.26
CA ASN A 22 8.84 11.65 -0.29
C ASN A 22 8.51 10.50 0.68
N ALA A 23 7.27 10.44 1.18
CA ALA A 23 6.82 9.34 2.03
C ALA A 23 6.80 8.01 1.26
N GLY A 24 6.29 8.00 0.02
CA GLY A 24 6.28 6.83 -0.84
C GLY A 24 7.68 6.27 -1.09
N ARG A 25 8.66 7.15 -1.32
CA ARG A 25 10.07 6.77 -1.43
C ARG A 25 10.59 6.12 -0.15
N GLY A 26 10.37 6.72 1.01
CA GLY A 26 10.82 6.17 2.29
C GLY A 26 10.21 4.79 2.58
N ILE A 27 8.91 4.63 2.33
CA ILE A 27 8.23 3.32 2.47
C ILE A 27 8.82 2.28 1.52
N ALA A 28 9.13 2.67 0.28
CA ALA A 28 9.74 1.77 -0.69
C ALA A 28 11.16 1.36 -0.30
N GLU A 29 11.98 2.26 0.28
CA GLU A 29 13.32 1.93 0.78
C GLU A 29 13.25 0.88 1.91
N VAL A 30 12.28 1.01 2.82
CA VAL A 30 12.00 0.00 3.85
C VAL A 30 11.47 -1.29 3.23
N GLY A 31 10.57 -1.19 2.25
CA GLY A 31 10.01 -2.34 1.52
C GLY A 31 11.06 -3.16 0.78
N LEU A 32 12.00 -2.50 0.10
CA LEU A 32 13.13 -3.16 -0.55
C LEU A 32 14.00 -3.88 0.48
N SER A 33 14.26 -3.25 1.62
CA SER A 33 15.02 -3.86 2.71
C SER A 33 14.29 -5.08 3.27
N ALA A 34 12.98 -5.02 3.48
CA ALA A 34 12.17 -6.14 3.97
C ALA A 34 12.17 -7.34 3.01
N VAL A 35 12.02 -7.09 1.70
CA VAL A 35 12.02 -8.14 0.67
C VAL A 35 13.41 -8.77 0.51
N ASN A 36 14.47 -7.96 0.62
CA ASN A 36 15.85 -8.44 0.52
C ASN A 36 16.33 -9.18 1.80
N THR A 37 15.80 -8.83 2.96
CA THR A 37 16.17 -9.46 4.25
C THR A 37 15.44 -10.79 4.50
N GLY A 38 14.30 -11.03 3.83
CA GLY A 38 13.51 -12.27 3.91
C GLY A 38 14.20 -13.54 3.36
N GLY A 39 15.50 -13.50 3.06
CA GLY A 39 16.24 -14.66 2.57
C GLY A 39 17.75 -14.50 2.48
N ARG A 40 18.43 -14.50 3.65
CA ARG A 40 19.85 -14.85 3.86
C ARG A 40 20.88 -13.87 3.29
N GLY A 41 21.94 -13.63 4.08
CA GLY A 41 23.06 -12.78 3.72
C GLY A 41 23.78 -13.22 2.44
N LEU A 42 24.94 -12.62 2.20
CA LEU A 42 25.88 -12.80 1.07
C LEU A 42 26.23 -14.25 0.64
N THR A 43 25.55 -15.27 1.15
CA THR A 43 25.79 -16.70 0.98
C THR A 43 24.48 -17.50 0.84
N GLN A 44 23.60 -17.23 -0.13
CA GLN A 44 22.79 -18.28 -0.78
C GLN A 44 22.11 -17.77 -2.06
N GLY A 45 22.05 -18.65 -3.06
CA GLY A 45 21.78 -18.32 -4.46
C GLY A 45 20.54 -17.47 -4.72
N LYS A 46 20.64 -16.62 -5.74
CA LYS A 46 19.56 -15.80 -6.31
C LYS A 46 18.21 -16.54 -6.23
N LYS A 47 17.24 -16.01 -5.49
CA LYS A 47 15.83 -16.26 -5.82
C LYS A 47 15.69 -15.86 -7.29
N SER A 48 15.38 -16.83 -8.17
CA SER A 48 15.19 -16.56 -9.60
C SER A 48 13.86 -15.88 -9.89
N SER A 49 12.98 -15.78 -8.90
CA SER A 49 11.66 -15.15 -8.99
C SER A 49 11.71 -13.69 -8.57
N ILE A 50 11.05 -12.85 -9.35
CA ILE A 50 10.79 -11.44 -9.02
C ILE A 50 9.87 -11.41 -7.79
N PRO A 51 10.21 -10.66 -6.72
CA PRO A 51 9.36 -10.57 -5.54
C PRO A 51 8.01 -9.94 -5.85
N ILE A 52 6.96 -10.48 -5.23
CA ILE A 52 5.58 -10.02 -5.43
C ILE A 52 5.16 -9.15 -4.24
N VAL A 53 4.72 -7.93 -4.55
CA VAL A 53 4.24 -6.94 -3.59
C VAL A 53 2.78 -6.61 -3.86
N ILE A 54 1.94 -6.73 -2.83
CA ILE A 54 0.56 -6.28 -2.86
C ILE A 54 0.45 -4.98 -2.05
N VAL A 55 -0.13 -3.95 -2.64
CA VAL A 55 -0.36 -2.66 -1.99
C VAL A 55 -1.86 -2.47 -1.83
N PHE A 56 -2.31 -2.23 -0.61
CA PHE A 56 -3.66 -1.79 -0.34
C PHE A 56 -3.71 -0.28 -0.23
N ALA A 57 -4.68 0.34 -0.89
CA ALA A 57 -4.86 1.78 -0.88
C ALA A 57 -6.32 2.14 -0.58
N GLY A 58 -6.53 2.85 0.53
CA GLY A 58 -7.80 3.50 0.84
C GLY A 58 -7.94 4.85 0.14
N ASN A 59 -9.16 5.39 0.10
CA ASN A 59 -9.43 6.72 -0.42
C ASN A 59 -9.04 7.83 0.59
N ASN A 60 -7.78 7.87 1.00
CA ASN A 60 -7.22 8.78 1.99
C ASN A 60 -5.73 9.04 1.74
N LYS A 61 -5.10 9.95 2.52
CA LYS A 61 -3.68 10.29 2.36
C LYS A 61 -2.71 9.11 2.53
N SER A 62 -3.08 8.09 3.32
CA SER A 62 -2.28 6.86 3.46
C SER A 62 -2.27 6.07 2.16
N GLY A 63 -3.42 5.95 1.49
CA GLY A 63 -3.53 5.32 0.19
C GLY A 63 -2.70 6.02 -0.89
N LEU A 64 -2.67 7.36 -0.91
CA LEU A 64 -1.79 8.12 -1.82
C LEU A 64 -0.32 7.71 -1.68
N ARG A 65 0.17 7.67 -0.42
CA ARG A 65 1.55 7.29 -0.08
C ARG A 65 1.84 5.84 -0.41
N ALA A 66 0.88 4.94 -0.18
CA ALA A 66 0.99 3.52 -0.50
C ALA A 66 1.13 3.30 -2.02
N VAL A 67 0.32 3.98 -2.83
CA VAL A 67 0.41 3.90 -4.31
C VAL A 67 1.75 4.46 -4.80
N ALA A 68 2.20 5.59 -4.24
CA ALA A 68 3.51 6.16 -4.57
C ALA A 68 4.65 5.18 -4.20
N ALA A 69 4.57 4.54 -3.03
CA ALA A 69 5.52 3.50 -2.63
C ALA A 69 5.51 2.30 -3.59
N GLY A 70 4.33 1.82 -3.97
CA GLY A 70 4.16 0.77 -4.98
C GLY A 70 4.82 1.13 -6.31
N ARG A 71 4.69 2.38 -6.77
CA ARG A 71 5.38 2.88 -7.96
C ARG A 71 6.90 2.87 -7.79
N HIS A 72 7.42 3.33 -6.66
CA HIS A 72 8.85 3.26 -6.38
C HIS A 72 9.36 1.81 -6.40
N LEU A 73 8.66 0.86 -5.77
CA LEU A 73 9.03 -0.56 -5.78
C LEU A 73 9.00 -1.15 -7.19
N ARG A 74 7.99 -0.79 -7.99
CA ARG A 74 7.89 -1.22 -9.39
C ARG A 74 9.07 -0.70 -10.22
N ASN A 75 9.50 0.54 -9.97
CA ASN A 75 10.68 1.12 -10.62
C ASN A 75 11.98 0.43 -10.24
N HIS A 76 12.02 -0.28 -9.10
CA HIS A 76 13.14 -1.11 -8.68
C HIS A 76 13.02 -2.58 -9.16
N GLY A 77 12.05 -2.89 -10.03
CA GLY A 77 11.95 -4.18 -10.69
C GLY A 77 11.16 -5.25 -9.94
N LEU A 78 10.41 -4.88 -8.88
CA LEU A 78 9.50 -5.80 -8.19
C LEU A 78 8.17 -5.91 -8.97
N ASP A 79 7.47 -7.04 -8.83
CA ASP A 79 6.11 -7.18 -9.36
C ASP A 79 5.13 -6.60 -8.34
N VAL A 80 4.44 -5.54 -8.73
CA VAL A 80 3.58 -4.76 -7.82
C VAL A 80 2.17 -4.70 -8.37
N ALA A 81 1.22 -5.12 -7.53
CA ALA A 81 -0.21 -4.96 -7.74
C ALA A 81 -0.81 -4.07 -6.63
N VAL A 82 -1.66 -3.13 -7.02
CA VAL A 82 -2.34 -2.24 -6.09
C VAL A 82 -3.83 -2.58 -6.07
N CYS A 83 -4.40 -2.79 -4.88
CA CYS A 83 -5.83 -2.87 -4.68
C CYS A 83 -6.34 -1.56 -4.06
N VAL A 84 -7.32 -0.94 -4.71
CA VAL A 84 -7.87 0.36 -4.28
C VAL A 84 -9.29 0.16 -3.77
N LEU A 85 -9.57 0.62 -2.54
CA LEU A 85 -10.93 0.66 -2.01
C LEU A 85 -11.76 1.68 -2.80
N GLY A 86 -12.97 1.27 -3.21
CA GLY A 86 -13.86 2.11 -3.99
C GLY A 86 -13.40 2.38 -5.42
N LEU A 87 -12.51 1.56 -6.01
CA LEU A 87 -12.04 1.72 -7.39
C LEU A 87 -13.17 1.84 -8.42
N GLU A 88 -14.27 1.11 -8.21
CA GLU A 88 -15.48 1.14 -9.06
C GLU A 88 -16.15 2.53 -9.12
N ARG A 89 -15.83 3.40 -8.16
CA ARG A 89 -16.38 4.75 -8.02
C ARG A 89 -15.28 5.79 -8.22
N ASP A 90 -14.56 5.70 -9.33
CA ASP A 90 -13.41 6.56 -9.64
C ASP A 90 -13.69 8.06 -9.41
N SER A 91 -14.88 8.56 -9.76
CA SER A 91 -15.27 9.96 -9.57
C SER A 91 -15.30 10.42 -8.11
N GLU A 92 -15.47 9.50 -7.15
CA GLU A 92 -15.46 9.78 -5.71
C GLU A 92 -14.06 9.69 -5.09
N LEU A 93 -13.06 9.21 -5.84
CA LEU A 93 -11.69 9.13 -5.36
C LEU A 93 -11.06 10.51 -5.26
N LEU A 94 -10.28 10.71 -4.20
CA LEU A 94 -9.46 11.90 -4.00
C LEU A 94 -8.62 12.17 -5.25
N VAL A 95 -8.54 13.45 -5.64
CA VAL A 95 -7.81 13.88 -6.85
C VAL A 95 -6.37 13.39 -6.81
N GLY A 96 -5.70 13.50 -5.65
CA GLY A 96 -4.34 13.01 -5.46
C GLY A 96 -4.22 11.48 -5.62
N LEU A 97 -5.20 10.71 -5.15
CA LEU A 97 -5.19 9.25 -5.32
C LEU A 97 -5.34 8.86 -6.79
N ARG A 98 -6.29 9.46 -7.51
CA ARG A 98 -6.45 9.25 -8.96
C ARG A 98 -5.19 9.60 -9.73
N ARG A 99 -4.52 10.69 -9.35
CA ARG A 99 -3.24 11.07 -9.95
C ARG A 99 -2.17 10.00 -9.70
N GLN A 100 -2.01 9.53 -8.46
CA GLN A 100 -1.05 8.47 -8.14
C GLN A 100 -1.36 7.15 -8.87
N ILE A 101 -2.64 6.75 -8.97
CA ILE A 101 -3.09 5.59 -9.75
C ILE A 101 -2.71 5.74 -11.23
N LYS A 102 -2.99 6.92 -11.81
CA LYS A 102 -2.66 7.20 -13.22
C LYS A 102 -1.17 7.09 -13.48
N VAL A 103 -0.33 7.68 -12.62
CA VAL A 103 1.13 7.59 -12.76
C VAL A 103 1.59 6.15 -12.57
N PHE A 104 1.13 5.44 -11.54
CA PHE A 104 1.48 4.03 -11.28
C PHE A 104 1.18 3.12 -12.48
N ARG A 105 0.01 3.26 -13.11
CA ARG A 105 -0.34 2.55 -14.35
C ARG A 105 0.63 2.86 -15.49
N GLY A 106 1.09 4.12 -15.59
CA GLY A 106 2.10 4.55 -16.57
C GLY A 106 3.45 3.84 -16.42
N PHE A 107 3.79 3.38 -15.21
CA PHE A 107 4.97 2.55 -14.94
C PHE A 107 4.69 1.04 -15.08
N GLY A 108 3.59 0.67 -15.76
CA GLY A 108 3.18 -0.72 -15.98
C GLY A 108 2.52 -1.38 -14.77
N GLY A 109 2.22 -0.62 -13.72
CA GLY A 109 1.53 -1.09 -12.52
C GLY A 109 0.12 -1.61 -12.80
N LYS A 110 -0.26 -2.70 -12.11
CA LYS A 110 -1.62 -3.26 -12.21
C LYS A 110 -2.45 -2.77 -11.02
N VAL A 111 -3.65 -2.26 -11.31
CA VAL A 111 -4.56 -1.72 -10.30
C VAL A 111 -5.85 -2.51 -10.36
N PHE A 112 -6.30 -2.99 -9.20
CA PHE A 112 -7.40 -3.91 -9.05
C PHE A 112 -8.44 -3.40 -8.05
N SER A 113 -9.69 -3.80 -8.24
CA SER A 113 -10.66 -3.83 -7.15
C SER A 113 -10.38 -5.02 -6.21
N LYS A 114 -11.05 -5.08 -5.05
CA LYS A 114 -10.90 -6.22 -4.13
C LYS A 114 -11.16 -7.55 -4.85
N ALA A 115 -12.26 -7.64 -5.60
CA ALA A 115 -12.66 -8.88 -6.26
C ALA A 115 -11.61 -9.32 -7.27
N GLU A 116 -11.17 -8.39 -8.13
CA GLU A 116 -10.13 -8.64 -9.13
C GLU A 116 -8.79 -9.03 -8.49
N LEU A 117 -8.40 -8.40 -7.37
CA LEU A 117 -7.17 -8.75 -6.66
C LEU A 117 -7.24 -10.19 -6.13
N LEU A 118 -8.33 -10.55 -5.46
CA LEU A 118 -8.47 -11.88 -4.88
C LEU A 118 -8.47 -12.98 -5.94
N ASP A 119 -9.02 -12.72 -7.12
CA ASP A 119 -8.93 -13.63 -8.25
C ASP A 119 -7.53 -13.65 -8.87
N HIS A 120 -6.89 -12.49 -9.02
CA HIS A 120 -5.51 -12.39 -9.51
C HIS A 120 -4.55 -13.19 -8.62
N VAL A 121 -4.67 -13.08 -7.30
CA VAL A 121 -3.78 -13.79 -6.38
C VAL A 121 -3.94 -15.30 -6.48
N LYS A 122 -5.14 -15.84 -6.75
CA LYS A 122 -5.32 -17.28 -6.98
C LYS A 122 -4.54 -17.79 -8.19
N THR A 123 -4.23 -16.93 -9.15
CA THR A 123 -3.43 -17.27 -10.34
C THR A 123 -1.92 -17.23 -10.09
N LEU A 124 -1.48 -16.67 -8.96
CA LEU A 124 -0.06 -16.57 -8.64
C LEU A 124 0.48 -17.94 -8.22
N ALA A 125 1.50 -18.41 -8.94
CA ALA A 125 2.19 -19.66 -8.63
C ALA A 125 3.27 -19.51 -7.54
N VAL A 126 3.56 -18.27 -7.14
CA VAL A 126 4.63 -17.90 -6.20
C VAL A 126 3.99 -17.15 -5.01
N PRO A 127 4.47 -17.35 -3.77
CA PRO A 127 3.96 -16.62 -2.62
C PRO A 127 4.20 -15.10 -2.74
N ILE A 128 3.34 -14.34 -2.07
CA ILE A 128 3.51 -12.89 -1.89
C ILE A 128 4.62 -12.65 -0.86
N ASP A 129 5.58 -11.80 -1.18
CA ASP A 129 6.71 -11.48 -0.29
C ASP A 129 6.36 -10.32 0.66
N LEU A 130 5.60 -9.32 0.20
CA LEU A 130 5.31 -8.10 0.96
C LEU A 130 3.88 -7.59 0.73
N ILE A 131 3.24 -7.13 1.80
CA ILE A 131 2.00 -6.36 1.78
C ILE A 131 2.25 -4.97 2.36
N ILE A 132 1.81 -3.93 1.65
CA ILE A 132 1.80 -2.54 2.14
C ILE A 132 0.35 -2.13 2.40
N ASP A 133 0.02 -1.78 3.64
CA ASP A 133 -1.34 -1.44 4.05
C ASP A 133 -1.57 0.06 4.21
N GLY A 134 -2.04 0.69 3.14
CA GLY A 134 -2.55 2.06 3.15
C GLY A 134 -4.08 2.14 3.16
N LEU A 135 -4.81 1.14 3.70
CA LEU A 135 -6.28 1.14 3.73
C LEU A 135 -6.82 2.28 4.59
N LEU A 136 -6.27 2.46 5.78
CA LEU A 136 -6.70 3.47 6.75
C LEU A 136 -5.61 4.54 6.94
N GLY A 137 -6.06 5.77 7.20
CA GLY A 137 -5.19 6.91 7.47
C GLY A 137 -5.38 7.44 8.89
N LEU A 138 -4.52 8.38 9.30
CA LEU A 138 -4.59 8.96 10.65
C LEU A 138 -5.86 9.80 10.89
N THR A 139 -6.54 10.21 9.83
CA THR A 139 -7.69 11.14 9.87
C THR A 139 -9.00 10.49 9.44
N MET A 140 -8.98 9.19 9.12
CA MET A 140 -10.17 8.47 8.70
C MET A 140 -10.19 7.13 9.42
N THR A 141 -11.15 6.96 10.33
CA THR A 141 -11.32 5.70 11.05
C THR A 141 -12.06 4.67 10.18
N PHE A 142 -12.03 3.41 10.59
CA PHE A 142 -12.73 2.35 9.90
C PHE A 142 -14.24 2.61 9.86
N GLU A 143 -14.81 3.13 10.95
CA GLU A 143 -16.25 3.40 11.10
C GLU A 143 -16.73 4.54 10.19
N GLU A 144 -15.83 5.45 9.81
CA GLU A 144 -16.11 6.57 8.90
C GLU A 144 -16.15 6.14 7.43
N LEU A 145 -15.71 4.93 7.10
CA LEU A 145 -15.84 4.36 5.76
C LEU A 145 -17.31 4.05 5.45
N ARG A 146 -17.66 4.06 4.16
CA ARG A 146 -18.94 3.51 3.70
C ARG A 146 -19.01 2.01 4.03
N LEU A 147 -20.19 1.49 4.34
CA LEU A 147 -20.38 0.08 4.71
C LEU A 147 -19.78 -0.91 3.68
N SER A 148 -19.88 -0.61 2.38
CA SER A 148 -19.27 -1.43 1.34
C SER A 148 -17.74 -1.41 1.38
N ASP A 149 -17.14 -0.26 1.68
CA ASP A 149 -15.68 -0.10 1.82
C ASP A 149 -15.19 -0.69 3.14
N GLN A 150 -15.99 -0.63 4.22
CA GLN A 150 -15.72 -1.34 5.48
C GLN A 150 -15.64 -2.86 5.25
N ALA A 151 -16.66 -3.43 4.59
CA ALA A 151 -16.68 -4.86 4.29
C ALA A 151 -15.48 -5.27 3.42
N ALA A 152 -15.17 -4.47 2.39
CA ALA A 152 -14.03 -4.73 1.53
C ALA A 152 -12.68 -4.63 2.26
N ALA A 153 -12.50 -3.59 3.10
CA ALA A 153 -11.31 -3.43 3.92
C ALA A 153 -11.15 -4.59 4.91
N TYR A 154 -12.24 -4.99 5.57
CA TYR A 154 -12.23 -6.11 6.52
C TYR A 154 -11.79 -7.42 5.84
N GLU A 155 -12.35 -7.74 4.67
CA GLU A 155 -11.97 -8.93 3.91
C GLU A 155 -10.49 -8.89 3.46
N LEU A 156 -9.98 -7.73 3.02
CA LEU A 156 -8.57 -7.57 2.65
C LEU A 156 -7.64 -7.74 3.85
N ILE A 157 -8.00 -7.20 5.01
CA ILE A 157 -7.26 -7.35 6.27
C ILE A 157 -7.25 -8.82 6.71
N GLU A 158 -8.41 -9.47 6.71
CA GLU A 158 -8.53 -10.88 7.07
C GLU A 158 -7.68 -11.76 6.14
N TRP A 159 -7.75 -11.49 4.84
CA TRP A 159 -6.94 -12.17 3.84
C TRP A 159 -5.44 -11.95 4.06
N ALA A 160 -5.01 -10.71 4.33
CA ALA A 160 -3.61 -10.40 4.60
C ALA A 160 -3.08 -11.06 5.88
N ASN A 161 -3.90 -11.13 6.93
CA ASN A 161 -3.52 -11.79 8.20
C ASN A 161 -3.31 -13.30 8.05
N ARG A 162 -4.01 -13.92 7.09
CA ARG A 162 -3.82 -15.33 6.71
C ARG A 162 -2.60 -15.54 5.80
N SER A 163 -2.08 -14.48 5.19
CA SER A 163 -0.85 -14.53 4.40
C SER A 163 0.39 -14.76 5.27
N LYS A 164 1.45 -15.29 4.65
CA LYS A 164 2.79 -15.42 5.26
C LYS A 164 3.71 -14.27 4.86
N ALA A 165 3.21 -13.30 4.11
CA ALA A 165 3.97 -12.14 3.66
C ALA A 165 4.39 -11.23 4.82
N SER A 166 5.48 -10.49 4.63
CA SER A 166 5.82 -9.36 5.52
C SER A 166 4.81 -8.22 5.35
N PHE A 167 4.64 -7.41 6.39
CA PHE A 167 3.64 -6.34 6.42
C PHE A 167 4.29 -4.99 6.72
N LEU A 168 3.88 -3.94 6.01
CA LEU A 168 4.32 -2.57 6.24
C LEU A 168 3.12 -1.61 6.23
N VAL A 169 3.06 -0.71 7.19
CA VAL A 169 2.02 0.32 7.28
C VAL A 169 2.63 1.70 6.96
N PRO A 170 2.15 2.44 5.94
CA PRO A 170 2.67 3.74 5.50
C PRO A 170 2.73 4.82 6.57
N THR A 171 1.90 4.73 7.61
CA THR A 171 1.85 5.71 8.69
C THR A 171 3.00 5.54 9.69
N GLY A 172 3.71 4.41 9.67
CA GLY A 172 4.74 4.07 10.66
C GLY A 172 4.21 3.94 12.09
N ILE A 173 2.89 4.00 12.27
CA ILE A 173 2.18 3.87 13.53
C ILE A 173 1.30 2.64 13.39
N ASP A 174 1.37 1.76 14.39
CA ASP A 174 0.40 0.68 14.57
C ASP A 174 -0.95 1.34 14.90
N VAL A 175 -1.65 1.80 13.86
CA VAL A 175 -3.03 2.24 14.00
C VAL A 175 -3.77 0.98 14.40
N PRO A 176 -4.52 0.95 15.52
CA PRO A 176 -5.22 -0.25 15.93
C PRO A 176 -6.21 -0.65 14.83
N HIS A 177 -5.76 -1.49 13.92
CA HIS A 177 -6.60 -2.20 13.00
C HIS A 177 -7.44 -3.16 13.84
N PRO A 178 -8.73 -3.35 13.53
CA PRO A 178 -9.63 -4.22 14.29
C PRO A 178 -9.17 -5.69 14.37
N VAL A 179 -8.00 -6.04 13.80
CA VAL A 179 -7.45 -7.38 13.75
C VAL A 179 -5.93 -7.43 14.04
N SER A 180 -5.30 -6.38 14.59
CA SER A 180 -3.91 -6.46 15.09
C SER A 180 -3.90 -7.22 16.44
N THR A 181 -4.23 -8.51 16.40
CA THR A 181 -3.95 -9.44 17.49
C THR A 181 -2.59 -10.08 17.27
N HIS A 182 -1.73 -9.86 18.26
CA HIS A 182 -0.38 -10.38 18.42
C HIS A 182 -0.06 -11.70 17.71
N LYS A 183 0.84 -11.66 16.72
CA LYS A 183 1.79 -12.75 16.52
C LYS A 183 2.98 -12.49 17.44
N ARG A 184 2.91 -13.06 18.66
CA ARG A 184 4.10 -13.38 19.46
C ARG A 184 4.60 -14.75 19.05
#